data_AF-A0A1I1PXJ8-F1
#
_entry.id   AF-A0A1I1PXJ8-F1
#
_cell.length_a   1.000
_cell.length_b   1.000
_cell.length_c   1.000
_cell.angle_alpha   90.00
_cell.angle_beta   90.00
_cell.angle_gamma   90.00
#
_symmetry.space_group_name_H-M   'P 1'
#
loop_
_entity.id
_entity.type
_entity.pdbx_description
1 polymer ?
#
loop_
_entity_poly.entity_id
_entity_poly.type
_entity_poly.pdbx_seq_one_letter_code
_entity_poly.pdbx_strand_id
1 'polypeptide(L)'
;MFDLEIAQLLHQRCGLVAGEAAVRSIWAFIALVLLPDVSYWRYPRPPGDRVLGTDITRHVWGRLWWRAHLLALPQRFEPYRLLDTFGEAAFDQIFARRRSIGGSRVLIRTLADIWPSIDRSGAPERDVLVDVLKRLSRWGAVVDFEALDQNELRRQVQDAADEAVAVLRAQSQIAGPRHADA
;
A
#
# COMPACT_ATOMS: atom_id res chain seq x y z
N MET A 1 -1.60 -9.89 12.08
CA MET A 1 -2.71 -10.86 12.03
C MET A 1 -4.04 -10.13 11.98
N PHE A 2 -4.44 -9.38 13.02
CA PHE A 2 -5.70 -8.61 13.07
C PHE A 2 -6.02 -7.77 11.81
N ASP A 3 -5.11 -6.89 11.38
CA ASP A 3 -5.37 -5.95 10.27
C ASP A 3 -5.72 -6.63 8.94
N LEU A 4 -5.07 -7.74 8.62
CA LEU A 4 -5.28 -8.46 7.37
C LEU A 4 -6.64 -9.17 7.38
N GLU A 5 -6.96 -9.85 8.48
CA GLU A 5 -8.23 -10.53 8.67
C GLU A 5 -9.40 -9.55 8.61
N ILE A 6 -9.27 -8.41 9.29
CA ILE A 6 -10.28 -7.35 9.26
C ILE A 6 -10.39 -6.71 7.88
N ALA A 7 -9.27 -6.44 7.19
CA ALA A 7 -9.30 -5.90 5.83
C ALA A 7 -10.10 -6.82 4.89
N GLN A 8 -9.83 -8.13 4.95
CA GLN A 8 -10.58 -9.13 4.19
C GLN A 8 -12.05 -9.15 4.61
N LEU A 9 -12.35 -9.26 5.90
CA LEU A 9 -13.71 -9.34 6.43
C LEU A 9 -14.55 -8.12 6.04
N LEU A 10 -14.01 -6.90 6.21
CA LEU A 10 -14.67 -5.66 5.83
C LEU A 10 -14.99 -5.63 4.33
N HIS A 11 -14.02 -5.99 3.48
CA HIS A 11 -14.25 -6.00 2.04
C HIS A 11 -15.28 -7.05 1.62
N GLN A 12 -15.28 -8.23 2.25
CA GLN A 12 -16.23 -9.30 1.95
C GLN A 12 -17.66 -9.01 2.44
N ARG A 13 -17.80 -8.38 3.60
CA ARG A 13 -19.09 -8.29 4.31
C ARG A 13 -19.77 -6.94 4.21
N CYS A 14 -19.05 -5.84 4.05
CA CYS A 14 -19.67 -4.51 4.02
C CYS A 14 -20.45 -4.25 2.73
N GLY A 15 -20.20 -5.02 1.65
CA GLY A 15 -20.91 -4.87 0.38
C GLY A 15 -20.70 -3.52 -0.33
N LEU A 16 -19.77 -2.69 0.16
CA LEU A 16 -19.53 -1.35 -0.37
C LEU A 16 -18.92 -1.42 -1.76
N VAL A 17 -19.34 -0.51 -2.64
CA VAL A 17 -18.58 -0.16 -3.84
C VAL A 17 -17.55 0.93 -3.53
N ALA A 18 -16.56 1.11 -4.41
CA ALA A 18 -15.50 2.11 -4.22
C ALA A 18 -16.05 3.54 -4.02
N GLY A 19 -17.16 3.89 -4.68
CA GLY A 19 -17.82 5.18 -4.52
C GLY A 19 -18.38 5.39 -3.11
N GLU A 20 -19.04 4.38 -2.54
CA GLU A 20 -19.54 4.43 -1.16
C GLU A 20 -18.39 4.42 -0.16
N ALA A 21 -17.38 3.58 -0.39
CA ALA A 21 -16.17 3.53 0.41
C ALA A 21 -15.33 4.82 0.36
N ALA A 22 -15.61 5.75 -0.55
CA ALA A 22 -15.02 7.09 -0.55
C ALA A 22 -15.75 8.06 0.40
N VAL A 23 -16.96 7.73 0.84
CA VAL A 23 -17.79 8.55 1.73
C VAL A 23 -17.26 8.48 3.16
N ARG A 24 -16.68 9.59 3.63
CA ARG A 24 -16.02 9.68 4.95
C ARG A 24 -16.94 9.31 6.12
N SER A 25 -18.21 9.69 6.05
CA SER A 25 -19.18 9.47 7.15
C SER A 25 -19.46 8.00 7.40
N ILE A 26 -19.36 7.12 6.40
CA ILE A 26 -19.48 5.66 6.60
C ILE A 26 -18.39 5.19 7.55
N TRP A 27 -17.16 5.63 7.33
CA TRP A 27 -16.03 5.24 8.17
C TRP A 27 -16.09 5.83 9.57
N ALA A 28 -16.51 7.10 9.68
CA ALA A 28 -16.75 7.74 10.98
C ALA A 28 -17.85 7.03 11.76
N PHE A 29 -18.95 6.63 11.11
CA PHE A 29 -20.01 5.83 11.72
C PHE A 29 -19.48 4.49 12.24
N ILE A 30 -18.67 3.79 11.45
CA ILE A 30 -18.06 2.53 11.91
C ILE A 30 -17.15 2.77 13.12
N ALA A 31 -16.32 3.81 13.10
CA ALA A 31 -15.35 4.08 14.15
C ALA A 31 -15.96 4.63 15.45
N LEU A 32 -17.03 5.43 15.36
CA LEU A 32 -17.57 6.19 16.50
C LEU A 32 -18.92 5.66 17.00
N VAL A 33 -19.64 4.87 16.20
CA VAL A 33 -20.97 4.36 16.54
C VAL A 33 -21.01 2.83 16.56
N LEU A 34 -20.56 2.18 15.48
CA LEU A 34 -20.69 0.72 15.36
C LEU A 34 -19.64 -0.04 16.17
N LEU A 35 -18.38 0.39 16.11
CA LEU A 35 -17.24 -0.28 16.74
C LEU A 35 -16.34 0.71 17.51
N PRO A 36 -16.89 1.55 18.42
CA PRO A 36 -16.07 2.49 19.19
C PRO A 36 -15.06 1.76 20.07
N ASP A 37 -15.48 0.72 20.78
CA ASP A 37 -14.61 -0.01 21.71
C ASP A 37 -13.39 -0.61 21.01
N VAL A 38 -13.57 -1.21 19.82
CA VAL A 38 -12.46 -1.79 19.06
C VAL A 38 -11.57 -0.70 18.46
N SER A 39 -12.15 0.42 18.05
CA SER A 39 -11.41 1.56 17.49
C SER A 39 -10.45 2.17 18.52
N TYR A 40 -10.95 2.40 19.74
CA TYR A 40 -10.18 2.95 20.85
C TYR A 40 -9.32 1.89 21.55
N TRP A 41 -9.68 0.60 21.54
CA TRP A 41 -8.77 -0.45 21.98
C TRP A 41 -7.51 -0.52 21.10
N ARG A 42 -7.70 -0.49 19.77
CA ARG A 42 -6.57 -0.55 18.82
C ARG A 42 -5.73 0.72 18.84
N TYR A 43 -6.36 1.87 19.05
CA TYR A 43 -5.70 3.16 19.18
C TYR A 43 -6.23 3.91 20.40
N PRO A 44 -5.65 3.72 21.60
CA PRO A 44 -6.17 4.29 22.85
C PRO A 44 -6.38 5.80 22.86
N ARG A 45 -5.57 6.54 22.08
CA ARG A 45 -5.66 7.99 21.91
C ARG A 45 -5.48 8.31 20.43
N PRO A 46 -6.49 8.01 19.58
CA PRO A 46 -6.34 8.23 18.15
C PRO A 46 -6.40 9.74 17.88
N PRO A 47 -5.54 10.28 16.99
CA PRO A 47 -5.78 11.61 16.48
C PRO A 47 -7.11 11.64 15.72
N GLY A 48 -7.75 12.81 15.64
CA GLY A 48 -9.12 12.92 15.13
C GLY A 48 -9.30 12.39 13.70
N ASP A 49 -8.28 12.52 12.85
CA ASP A 49 -8.29 12.01 11.47
C ASP A 49 -8.48 10.48 11.39
N ARG A 50 -7.93 9.76 12.37
CA ARG A 50 -7.97 8.30 12.45
C ARG A 50 -9.38 7.75 12.72
N VAL A 51 -10.30 8.56 13.25
CA VAL A 51 -11.69 8.15 13.55
C VAL A 51 -12.77 8.99 12.85
N LEU A 52 -12.46 10.20 12.38
CA LEU A 52 -13.39 11.06 11.64
C LEU A 52 -13.36 10.82 10.12
N GLY A 53 -12.31 10.17 9.62
CA GLY A 53 -12.17 9.85 8.20
C GLY A 53 -11.78 11.05 7.33
N THR A 54 -11.23 12.12 7.92
CA THR A 54 -10.72 13.28 7.17
C THR A 54 -9.57 12.89 6.24
N ASP A 55 -8.74 11.92 6.65
CA ASP A 55 -7.77 11.24 5.80
C ASP A 55 -8.04 9.72 5.81
N ILE A 56 -8.63 9.23 4.71
CA ILE A 56 -8.94 7.80 4.57
C ILE A 56 -7.70 6.90 4.60
N THR A 57 -6.52 7.45 4.28
CA THR A 57 -5.27 6.70 4.27
C THR A 57 -4.78 6.36 5.67
N ARG A 58 -5.27 7.07 6.69
CA ARG A 58 -4.88 6.91 8.10
C ARG A 58 -6.01 6.37 8.98
N HIS A 59 -7.22 6.31 8.44
CA HIS A 59 -8.42 5.93 9.17
C HIS A 59 -8.38 4.47 9.64
N VAL A 60 -8.79 4.21 10.89
CA VAL A 60 -8.68 2.89 11.56
C VAL A 60 -9.29 1.73 10.76
N TRP A 61 -10.45 1.94 10.14
CA TRP A 61 -11.18 0.94 9.34
C TRP A 61 -11.03 1.14 7.83
N GLY A 62 -11.34 2.35 7.34
CA GLY A 62 -11.31 2.67 5.92
C GLY A 62 -10.01 2.29 5.20
N ARG A 63 -8.84 2.50 5.80
CA ARG A 63 -7.58 2.09 5.16
C ARG A 63 -7.48 0.57 4.97
N LEU A 64 -8.06 -0.23 5.87
CA LEU A 64 -8.09 -1.68 5.76
C LEU A 64 -9.01 -2.15 4.63
N TRP A 65 -10.20 -1.54 4.53
CA TRP A 65 -11.10 -1.83 3.40
C TRP A 65 -10.44 -1.46 2.07
N TRP A 66 -9.82 -0.29 1.98
CA TRP A 66 -9.13 0.15 0.77
C TRP A 66 -7.93 -0.74 0.42
N ARG A 67 -7.17 -1.20 1.43
CA ARG A 67 -6.11 -2.19 1.24
C ARG A 67 -6.64 -3.45 0.57
N ALA A 68 -7.70 -4.02 1.12
CA ALA A 68 -8.35 -5.19 0.53
C ALA A 68 -8.90 -4.90 -0.87
N HIS A 69 -9.54 -3.76 -1.08
CA HIS A 69 -10.10 -3.39 -2.38
C HIS A 69 -9.03 -3.27 -3.48
N LEU A 70 -7.91 -2.65 -3.15
CA LEU A 70 -6.80 -2.43 -4.09
C LEU A 70 -6.07 -3.73 -4.43
N LEU A 71 -5.89 -4.62 -3.45
CA LEU A 71 -5.13 -5.87 -3.61
C LEU A 71 -6.00 -7.08 -4.00
N ALA A 72 -7.33 -7.02 -3.84
CA ALA A 72 -8.20 -8.14 -4.17
C ALA A 72 -8.16 -8.49 -5.66
N LEU A 73 -8.27 -9.78 -5.98
CA LEU A 73 -8.35 -10.35 -7.34
C LEU A 73 -9.69 -11.08 -7.51
N PRO A 74 -10.81 -10.36 -7.78
CA PRO A 74 -12.16 -10.92 -7.67
C PRO A 74 -12.43 -12.17 -8.52
N GLN A 75 -11.72 -12.33 -9.65
CA GLN A 75 -11.90 -13.43 -10.59
C GLN A 75 -10.97 -14.64 -10.33
N ARG A 76 -10.29 -14.69 -9.17
CA ARG A 76 -9.37 -15.77 -8.80
C ARG A 76 -9.93 -16.62 -7.66
N PHE A 77 -9.50 -17.87 -7.57
CA PHE A 77 -9.89 -18.80 -6.49
C PHE A 77 -9.53 -18.26 -5.09
N GLU A 78 -8.40 -17.56 -4.97
CA GLU A 78 -7.98 -16.86 -3.76
C GLU A 78 -7.95 -15.34 -4.01
N PRO A 79 -9.09 -14.63 -3.82
CA PRO A 79 -9.16 -13.21 -4.13
C PRO A 79 -8.22 -12.35 -3.28
N TYR A 80 -7.84 -12.81 -2.09
CA TYR A 80 -7.08 -12.00 -1.12
C TYR A 80 -5.61 -12.41 -1.01
N ARG A 81 -5.09 -13.22 -1.95
CA ARG A 81 -3.70 -13.74 -1.90
C ARG A 81 -2.61 -12.67 -1.87
N LEU A 82 -2.90 -11.43 -2.29
CA LEU A 82 -1.94 -10.32 -2.31
C LEU A 82 -2.01 -9.46 -1.05
N LEU A 83 -2.90 -9.78 -0.11
CA LEU A 83 -3.18 -8.91 1.02
C LEU A 83 -2.01 -8.83 2.00
N ASP A 84 -1.21 -9.90 2.12
CA ASP A 84 -0.08 -10.03 3.01
C ASP A 84 1.27 -9.59 2.40
N THR A 85 1.30 -9.29 1.10
CA THR A 85 2.52 -8.95 0.36
C THR A 85 3.30 -7.78 0.97
N PHE A 86 2.59 -6.78 1.51
CA PHE A 86 3.19 -5.62 2.14
C PHE A 86 2.89 -5.60 3.64
N GLY A 87 3.86 -5.26 4.49
CA GLY A 87 3.55 -4.89 5.88
C GLY A 87 2.63 -3.66 5.95
N GLU A 88 2.03 -3.40 7.12
CA GLU A 88 1.19 -2.21 7.34
C GLU A 88 1.89 -0.91 6.94
N ALA A 89 3.10 -0.68 7.44
CA ALA A 89 3.88 0.52 7.15
C ALA A 89 4.27 0.65 5.67
N ALA A 90 4.47 -0.47 4.97
CA ALA A 90 4.78 -0.50 3.54
C ALA A 90 3.53 -0.15 2.73
N PHE A 91 2.39 -0.76 3.05
CA PHE A 91 1.13 -0.45 2.40
C PHE A 91 0.70 1.00 2.63
N ASP A 92 0.85 1.53 3.85
CA ASP A 92 0.57 2.93 4.16
C ASP A 92 1.38 3.89 3.28
N GLN A 93 2.64 3.55 2.95
CA GLN A 93 3.46 4.35 2.03
C GLN A 93 2.93 4.31 0.59
N ILE A 94 2.44 3.15 0.12
CA ILE A 94 1.80 3.02 -1.19
C ILE A 94 0.51 3.86 -1.20
N PHE A 95 -0.34 3.68 -0.19
CA PHE A 95 -1.67 4.29 -0.15
C PHE A 95 -1.64 5.79 0.11
N ALA A 96 -0.65 6.31 0.84
CA ALA A 96 -0.41 7.74 0.97
C ALA A 96 -0.20 8.44 -0.39
N ARG A 97 0.27 7.70 -1.40
CA ARG A 97 0.46 8.17 -2.78
C ARG A 97 -0.77 7.91 -3.66
N ARG A 98 -1.98 7.83 -3.09
CA ARG A 98 -3.23 7.51 -3.83
C ARG A 98 -3.55 8.42 -5.02
N ARG A 99 -3.07 9.66 -5.04
CA ARG A 99 -3.31 10.59 -6.15
C ARG A 99 -2.44 10.31 -7.38
N SER A 100 -1.32 9.61 -7.23
CA SER A 100 -0.37 9.33 -8.31
C SER A 100 -0.22 7.84 -8.62
N ILE A 101 -0.24 6.99 -7.59
CA ILE A 101 0.00 5.54 -7.70
C ILE A 101 -1.14 4.76 -7.03
N GLY A 102 -1.43 5.10 -5.77
CA GLY A 102 -2.27 4.28 -4.88
C GLY A 102 -3.77 4.24 -5.24
N GLY A 103 -4.17 4.85 -6.35
CA GLY A 103 -5.52 4.77 -6.93
C GLY A 103 -5.65 3.72 -8.04
N SER A 104 -4.55 3.32 -8.69
CA SER A 104 -4.58 2.34 -9.77
C SER A 104 -4.50 0.91 -9.20
N ARG A 105 -5.58 0.16 -9.35
CA ARG A 105 -5.62 -1.25 -8.93
C ARG A 105 -4.65 -2.10 -9.75
N VAL A 106 -4.53 -1.83 -11.04
CA VAL A 106 -3.67 -2.59 -11.95
C VAL A 106 -2.20 -2.44 -11.56
N LEU A 107 -1.76 -1.21 -11.27
CA LEU A 107 -0.40 -0.93 -10.83
C LEU A 107 -0.09 -1.56 -9.47
N ILE A 108 -0.97 -1.39 -8.47
CA ILE A 108 -0.74 -1.91 -7.12
C ILE A 108 -0.70 -3.44 -7.11
N ARG A 109 -1.59 -4.10 -7.87
CA ARG A 109 -1.59 -5.56 -8.02
C ARG A 109 -0.35 -6.06 -8.73
N THR A 110 0.06 -5.38 -9.80
CA THR A 110 1.30 -5.72 -10.52
C THR A 110 2.53 -5.57 -9.62
N LEU A 111 2.60 -4.49 -8.86
CA LEU A 111 3.65 -4.27 -7.87
C LEU A 111 3.63 -5.36 -6.80
N ALA A 112 2.46 -5.71 -6.26
CA ALA A 112 2.33 -6.78 -5.28
C ALA A 112 2.73 -8.16 -5.85
N ASP A 113 2.36 -8.47 -7.09
CA ASP A 113 2.75 -9.73 -7.73
C ASP A 113 4.28 -9.84 -7.93
N ILE A 114 4.97 -8.71 -8.18
CA ILE A 114 6.42 -8.68 -8.44
C ILE A 114 7.23 -8.53 -7.14
N TRP A 115 6.70 -7.86 -6.12
CA TRP A 115 7.45 -7.52 -4.91
C TRP A 115 8.19 -8.70 -4.24
N PRO A 116 7.61 -9.91 -4.14
CA PRO A 116 8.28 -11.06 -3.55
C PRO A 116 9.51 -11.54 -4.33
N SER A 117 9.58 -11.30 -5.65
CA SER A 117 10.70 -11.75 -6.49
C SER A 117 11.86 -10.77 -6.57
N ILE A 118 11.71 -9.56 -6.03
CA ILE A 118 12.79 -8.56 -6.05
C ILE A 118 13.87 -8.96 -5.03
N ASP A 119 15.08 -9.23 -5.53
CA ASP A 119 16.27 -9.42 -4.70
C ASP A 119 16.71 -8.08 -4.08
N ARG A 120 16.38 -7.93 -2.79
CA ARG A 120 16.67 -6.74 -2.00
C ARG A 120 17.94 -6.88 -1.17
N SER A 121 18.75 -7.93 -1.39
CA SER A 121 19.95 -8.15 -0.58
C SER A 121 20.89 -6.93 -0.62
N GLY A 122 21.31 -6.48 0.56
CA GLY A 122 22.17 -5.30 0.71
C GLY A 122 21.44 -3.94 0.71
N ALA A 123 20.11 -3.89 0.69
CA ALA A 123 19.35 -2.65 0.84
C ALA A 123 18.13 -2.83 1.78
N PRO A 124 17.81 -1.85 2.65
CA PRO A 124 16.62 -1.92 3.48
C PRO A 124 15.33 -1.96 2.63
N GLU A 125 14.43 -2.90 2.91
CA GLU A 125 13.18 -3.08 2.13
C GLU A 125 12.38 -1.79 1.99
N ARG A 126 12.29 -1.02 3.07
CA ARG A 126 11.61 0.28 3.09
C ARG A 126 12.21 1.26 2.08
N ASP A 127 13.53 1.33 1.99
CA ASP A 127 14.20 2.29 1.13
C ASP A 127 14.04 1.92 -0.33
N VAL A 128 14.10 0.61 -0.64
CA VAL A 128 13.78 0.08 -1.97
C VAL A 128 12.35 0.45 -2.35
N LEU A 129 11.37 0.22 -1.47
CA LEU A 129 9.97 0.54 -1.76
C LEU A 129 9.77 2.03 -2.01
N VAL A 130 10.38 2.88 -1.18
CA VAL A 130 10.32 4.34 -1.35
C VAL A 130 10.90 4.76 -2.70
N ASP A 131 12.04 4.21 -3.11
CA ASP A 131 12.68 4.56 -4.38
C ASP A 131 11.87 4.07 -5.59
N VAL A 132 11.36 2.83 -5.54
CA VAL A 132 10.44 2.28 -6.55
C VAL A 132 9.21 3.18 -6.72
N LEU A 133 8.56 3.56 -5.60
CA LEU A 133 7.38 4.42 -5.65
C LEU A 133 7.70 5.84 -6.16
N LYS A 134 8.91 6.36 -5.93
CA LYS A 134 9.34 7.64 -6.53
C LYS A 134 9.47 7.51 -8.04
N ARG A 135 10.09 6.44 -8.54
CA ARG A 135 10.25 6.18 -9.98
C ARG A 135 8.90 6.01 -10.67
N LEU A 136 8.04 5.16 -10.12
CA LEU A 136 6.68 4.97 -10.63
C LEU A 136 5.87 6.27 -10.60
N SER A 137 6.03 7.12 -9.57
CA SER A 137 5.35 8.43 -9.53
C SER A 137 5.82 9.36 -10.63
N ARG A 138 7.12 9.32 -10.97
CA ARG A 138 7.69 10.13 -12.07
C ARG A 138 7.19 9.64 -13.43
N TRP A 139 7.13 8.32 -13.63
CA TRP A 139 6.56 7.74 -14.84
C TRP A 139 5.07 8.01 -14.98
N GLY A 140 4.30 7.86 -13.90
CA GLY A 140 2.87 8.12 -13.88
C GLY A 140 2.47 9.58 -14.15
N ALA A 141 3.44 10.51 -14.16
CA ALA A 141 3.20 11.89 -14.58
C ALA A 141 3.06 12.03 -16.11
N VAL A 142 3.57 11.06 -16.88
CA VAL A 142 3.60 11.09 -18.36
C VAL A 142 3.01 9.83 -19.00
N VAL A 143 2.81 8.75 -18.23
CA VAL A 143 2.23 7.48 -18.68
C VAL A 143 0.97 7.18 -17.89
N ASP A 144 -0.09 6.78 -18.59
CA ASP A 144 -1.25 6.15 -17.97
C ASP A 144 -1.01 4.65 -17.82
N PHE A 145 -0.81 4.20 -16.57
CA PHE A 145 -0.57 2.79 -16.27
C PHE A 145 -1.76 1.88 -16.57
N GLU A 146 -2.99 2.41 -16.65
CA GLU A 146 -4.17 1.61 -17.00
C GLU A 146 -4.28 1.36 -18.51
N ALA A 147 -3.60 2.16 -19.32
CA ALA A 147 -3.54 1.99 -20.78
C ALA A 147 -2.43 1.03 -21.24
N LEU A 148 -1.47 0.70 -20.36
CA LEU A 148 -0.41 -0.26 -20.67
C LEU A 148 -0.95 -1.68 -20.72
N ASP A 149 -0.39 -2.49 -21.62
CA ASP A 149 -0.62 -3.94 -21.55
C ASP A 149 0.08 -4.56 -20.33
N GLN A 150 -0.33 -5.78 -19.99
CA GLN A 150 0.15 -6.45 -18.78
C GLN A 150 1.67 -6.70 -18.79
N ASN A 151 2.25 -7.01 -19.95
CA ASN A 151 3.69 -7.28 -20.05
C ASN A 151 4.48 -5.98 -19.92
N GLU A 152 4.01 -4.91 -20.56
CA GLU A 152 4.63 -3.60 -20.47
C GLU A 152 4.56 -3.06 -19.03
N LEU A 153 3.40 -3.12 -18.38
CA LEU A 153 3.28 -2.68 -16.99
C LEU A 153 4.19 -3.49 -16.05
N ARG A 154 4.25 -4.82 -16.23
CA ARG A 154 5.16 -5.68 -15.44
C ARG A 154 6.61 -5.29 -15.65
N ARG A 155 7.02 -5.07 -16.90
CA ARG A 155 8.37 -4.61 -17.24
C ARG A 155 8.68 -3.26 -16.58
N GLN A 156 7.78 -2.29 -16.67
CA GLN A 156 7.98 -0.98 -16.05
C GLN A 156 8.16 -1.06 -14.52
N VAL A 157 7.38 -1.92 -13.86
CA VAL A 157 7.51 -2.15 -12.41
C VAL A 157 8.81 -2.87 -12.07
N GLN A 158 9.22 -3.85 -12.87
CA GLN A 158 10.48 -4.59 -12.70
C GLN A 158 11.69 -3.67 -12.92
N ASP A 159 11.71 -2.91 -14.01
CA ASP A 159 12.77 -1.95 -14.34
C ASP A 159 12.95 -0.93 -13.18
N ALA A 160 11.83 -0.40 -12.65
CA ALA A 160 11.87 0.50 -11.50
C ALA A 160 12.44 -0.16 -10.23
N ALA A 161 12.16 -1.44 -10.00
CA ALA A 161 12.69 -2.22 -8.88
C ALA A 161 14.20 -2.48 -9.01
N ASP A 162 14.63 -2.93 -10.18
CA ASP A 162 16.03 -3.26 -10.44
C ASP A 162 16.92 -2.02 -10.34
N GLU A 163 16.46 -0.88 -10.89
CA GLU A 163 17.15 0.40 -10.77
C GLU A 163 17.24 0.88 -9.31
N ALA A 164 16.17 0.73 -8.53
CA ALA A 164 16.15 1.11 -7.12
C ALA A 164 17.18 0.29 -6.31
N VAL A 165 17.20 -1.02 -6.50
CA VAL A 165 18.15 -1.92 -5.84
C VAL A 165 19.59 -1.59 -6.25
N ALA A 166 19.85 -1.37 -7.54
CA ALA A 166 21.19 -1.05 -8.04
C ALA A 166 21.73 0.25 -7.43
N VAL A 167 20.91 1.31 -7.37
CA VAL A 167 21.30 2.60 -6.80
C VAL A 167 21.56 2.49 -5.30
N LEU A 168 20.69 1.82 -4.55
CA LEU A 168 20.84 1.69 -3.10
C LEU A 168 22.08 0.85 -2.73
N ARG A 169 22.35 -0.23 -3.47
CA ARG A 169 23.58 -1.03 -3.30
C ARG A 169 24.84 -0.20 -3.55
N ALA A 170 24.86 0.59 -4.63
CA ALA A 170 25.99 1.47 -4.93
C ALA A 170 26.20 2.51 -3.81
N GLN A 171 25.12 3.10 -3.28
CA GLN A 171 25.20 4.04 -2.16
C GLN A 171 25.73 3.40 -0.88
N SER A 172 25.29 2.18 -0.55
CA SER A 172 25.78 1.44 0.62
C SER A 172 27.26 1.07 0.49
N GLN A 173 27.74 0.75 -0.72
CA GLN A 173 29.16 0.47 -0.97
C GLN A 173 30.03 1.73 -0.85
N ILE A 174 29.54 2.88 -1.31
CA ILE A 174 30.24 4.18 -1.18
C ILE A 174 30.28 4.64 0.28
N ALA A 175 29.25 4.32 1.07
CA ALA A 175 29.12 4.69 2.48
C ALA A 175 29.91 3.77 3.47
N GLY A 176 30.89 2.99 3.00
CA GLY A 176 31.73 2.10 3.81
C GLY A 176 32.36 2.77 5.06
N PRO A 177 32.81 1.96 6.05
CA PRO A 177 32.76 2.24 7.48
C PRO A 177 33.57 3.47 7.90
N ARG A 178 32.96 4.64 7.93
CA ARG A 178 33.58 5.88 8.46
C ARG A 178 32.91 6.46 9.71
N HIS A 179 31.92 5.78 10.29
CA HIS A 179 31.16 6.29 11.44
C HIS A 179 30.91 5.27 12.57
N ALA A 180 31.78 4.25 12.73
CA ALA A 180 31.70 3.34 13.87
C ALA A 180 32.55 3.77 15.08
N ASP A 181 33.52 4.68 14.92
CA ASP A 181 34.38 5.18 16.00
C ASP A 181 34.48 6.70 15.96
N ALA A 182 33.61 7.40 16.71
CA ALA A 182 33.80 8.77 17.20
C ALA A 182 32.81 9.07 18.33
#